data_AF-A0AAD6P990-F1
#
_entry.id   AF-A0AAD6P990-F1
#
_cell.length_a   1.000
_cell.length_b   1.000
_cell.length_c   1.000
_cell.angle_alpha   90.00
_cell.angle_beta   90.00
_cell.angle_gamma   90.00
#
_symmetry.space_group_name_H-M   'P 1'
#
loop_
_entity.id
_entity.type
_entity.pdbx_description
1 polymer ?
#
loop_
_entity_poly.entity_id
_entity_poly.type
_entity_poly.pdbx_seq_one_letter_code
_entity_poly.pdbx_strand_id
1 'polypeptide(L)'
;MSKCGTHGSSKSGSGRGTYIWVGNSDLQCPGQCAWPFHQPIYGPQTPPLIAPNGDVGVDGMVINLATLLANTVTNPFNSGYFQGPPTAPLEAVSACTGKFGSGFVPGLSWSGPGR
;
A
#
# COMPACT_ATOMS: atom_id res chain seq x y z
N MET A 1 -16.99 -1.78 1.01
CA MET A 1 -15.86 -2.58 0.51
C MET A 1 -14.80 -1.58 0.08
N SER A 2 -13.85 -1.33 0.98
CA SER A 2 -12.95 -0.18 0.88
C SER A 2 -11.61 -0.67 0.33
N LYS A 3 -11.40 -0.54 -0.98
CA LYS A 3 -10.14 -0.89 -1.64
C LYS A 3 -9.48 0.39 -2.13
N CYS A 4 -8.22 0.60 -1.73
CA CYS A 4 -7.41 1.75 -2.16
C CYS A 4 -6.90 1.61 -3.60
N GLY A 5 -7.04 0.41 -4.16
CA GLY A 5 -6.81 0.11 -5.55
C GLY A 5 -6.70 -1.39 -5.80
N THR A 6 -6.30 -1.77 -7.02
CA THR A 6 -6.06 -3.16 -7.42
C THR A 6 -5.01 -3.22 -8.52
N HIS A 7 -4.30 -4.33 -8.63
CA HIS A 7 -3.55 -4.68 -9.83
C HIS A 7 -4.19 -5.88 -10.53
N GLY A 8 -3.87 -6.06 -11.80
CA GLY A 8 -4.38 -7.15 -12.60
C GLY A 8 -3.59 -7.33 -13.88
N SER A 9 -4.00 -8.32 -14.67
CA SER A 9 -3.47 -8.55 -16.01
C SER A 9 -4.60 -8.67 -17.00
N SER A 10 -4.33 -8.22 -18.22
CA SER A 10 -5.25 -8.32 -19.35
C SER A 10 -4.46 -8.66 -20.61
N LYS A 11 -5.16 -9.12 -21.65
CA LYS A 11 -4.55 -9.28 -22.98
C LYS A 11 -4.10 -7.90 -23.46
N SER A 12 -2.86 -7.80 -23.90
CA SER A 12 -2.28 -6.58 -24.47
C SER A 12 -1.55 -6.95 -25.75
N GLY A 13 -2.14 -6.59 -26.89
CA GLY A 13 -1.66 -7.00 -28.21
C GLY A 13 -1.58 -8.52 -28.35
N SER A 14 -0.42 -9.03 -28.78
CA SER A 14 -0.11 -10.46 -28.89
C SER A 14 0.25 -11.13 -27.56
N GLY A 15 0.32 -10.40 -26.45
CA GLY A 15 0.77 -10.89 -25.15
C GLY A 15 -0.18 -10.60 -23.99
N ARG A 16 0.33 -10.73 -22.77
CA ARG A 16 -0.34 -10.32 -21.52
C ARG A 16 0.34 -9.07 -20.99
N GLY A 17 -0.43 -8.02 -20.72
CA GLY A 17 0.02 -6.83 -20.03
C GLY A 17 -0.53 -6.78 -18.62
N THR A 18 0.19 -6.12 -17.72
CA THR A 18 -0.28 -5.83 -16.36
C THR A 18 -0.76 -4.39 -16.28
N TYR A 19 -1.70 -4.14 -15.38
CA TYR A 19 -2.18 -2.81 -15.08
C TYR A 19 -2.39 -2.64 -13.58
N ILE A 20 -2.39 -1.39 -13.15
CA ILE A 20 -2.77 -0.98 -11.81
C ILE A 20 -3.90 0.03 -11.91
N TRP A 21 -4.80 -0.01 -10.93
CA TRP A 21 -5.85 0.97 -10.74
C TRP A 21 -5.74 1.50 -9.31
N VAL A 22 -5.49 2.80 -9.18
CA VAL A 22 -5.33 3.48 -7.89
C VAL A 22 -6.56 4.34 -7.66
N GLY A 23 -7.18 4.21 -6.49
CA GLY A 23 -8.31 5.02 -6.07
C GLY A 23 -7.88 6.38 -5.50
N ASN A 24 -8.77 7.37 -5.55
CA ASN A 24 -8.55 8.63 -4.85
C ASN A 24 -8.62 8.38 -3.34
N SER A 25 -7.49 8.57 -2.64
CA SER A 25 -7.34 8.22 -1.23
C SER A 25 -8.08 9.18 -0.27
N ASP A 26 -8.43 10.39 -0.73
CA ASP A 26 -9.22 11.35 0.05
C ASP A 26 -10.73 11.06 -0.01
N LEU A 27 -11.19 10.47 -1.11
CA LEU A 27 -12.62 10.13 -1.28
C LEU A 27 -12.91 8.68 -0.85
N GLN A 28 -11.96 7.77 -1.10
CA GLN A 28 -12.15 6.34 -0.89
C GLN A 28 -11.55 5.92 0.46
N CYS A 29 -12.32 6.14 1.53
CA CYS A 29 -11.95 5.76 2.90
C CYS A 29 -10.56 6.29 3.35
N PRO A 30 -10.45 7.59 3.67
CA PRO A 30 -9.19 8.24 4.09
C PRO A 30 -8.45 7.50 5.20
N GLY A 31 -9.18 7.04 6.22
CA GLY A 31 -8.59 6.27 7.33
C GLY A 31 -8.09 4.87 6.99
N GLN A 32 -8.14 4.45 5.72
CA GLN A 32 -7.46 3.25 5.23
C GLN A 32 -6.47 3.59 4.12
N CYS A 33 -6.86 4.46 3.19
CA CYS A 33 -6.09 4.70 1.97
C CYS A 33 -5.08 5.83 2.07
N ALA A 34 -5.21 6.71 3.07
CA ALA A 34 -4.27 7.80 3.32
C ALA A 34 -3.46 7.61 4.61
N TRP A 35 -3.43 6.41 5.19
CA TRP A 35 -2.53 6.11 6.31
C TRP A 35 -1.06 6.19 5.84
N PRO A 36 -0.12 6.81 6.60
CA PRO A 36 -0.24 7.30 7.98
C PRO A 36 -0.66 8.78 8.12
N PHE A 37 -1.07 9.43 7.04
CA PHE A 37 -1.41 10.86 7.00
C PHE A 37 -2.87 11.15 7.38
N HIS A 38 -3.70 10.12 7.46
CA HIS A 38 -5.04 10.17 8.03
C HIS A 38 -5.18 9.17 9.19
N GLN A 39 -6.03 9.50 10.16
CA GLN A 39 -6.27 8.66 11.33
C GLN A 39 -6.82 7.29 10.88
N PRO A 40 -6.18 6.18 11.30
CA PRO A 40 -6.58 4.85 10.85
C PRO A 40 -7.93 4.43 11.45
N ILE A 41 -8.76 3.74 10.66
CA ILE A 41 -10.05 3.20 11.14
C ILE A 41 -9.85 2.07 12.17
N TYR A 42 -8.75 1.33 12.06
CA TYR A 42 -8.41 0.20 12.93
C TYR A 42 -6.93 0.24 13.32
N GLY A 43 -6.60 -0.30 14.49
CA GLY A 43 -5.23 -0.32 15.02
C GLY A 43 -4.92 0.88 15.93
N PRO A 44 -3.62 1.11 16.23
CA PRO A 44 -3.20 2.19 17.13
C PRO A 44 -3.71 3.55 16.63
N GLN A 45 -4.44 4.26 17.51
CA GLN A 45 -5.02 5.57 17.23
C GLN A 45 -4.00 6.71 17.46
N THR A 46 -2.78 6.52 16.98
CA THR A 46 -1.75 7.56 17.04
C THR A 46 -2.17 8.75 16.16
N PRO A 47 -1.85 9.99 16.55
CA PRO A 47 -2.10 11.16 15.70
C PRO A 47 -1.52 10.96 14.29
N PRO A 48 -2.22 11.40 13.23
CA PRO A 48 -1.72 11.27 11.87
C PRO A 48 -0.41 12.02 11.68
N LEU A 49 0.46 11.48 10.82
CA LEU A 49 1.66 12.18 10.40
C LEU A 49 1.30 13.32 9.44
N ILE A 50 2.20 14.30 9.34
CA ILE A 50 2.04 15.40 8.39
C ILE A 50 2.38 14.88 7.00
N ALA A 51 1.46 15.08 6.05
CA ALA A 51 1.64 14.80 4.63
C ALA A 51 2.81 15.64 4.08
N PRO A 52 3.89 15.02 3.57
CA PRO A 52 5.05 15.75 3.02
C PRO A 52 4.69 16.76 1.91
N ASN A 53 3.68 16.47 1.09
CA ASN A 53 3.21 17.37 0.04
C ASN A 53 2.17 18.39 0.54
N GLY A 54 1.70 18.26 1.78
CA GLY A 54 0.63 19.08 2.35
C GLY A 54 -0.79 18.61 1.97
N ASP A 55 -0.92 17.63 1.07
CA ASP A 55 -2.18 17.01 0.68
C ASP A 55 -2.20 15.52 1.05
N VAL A 56 -3.05 15.19 2.03
CA VAL A 56 -3.23 13.83 2.58
C VAL A 56 -3.70 12.84 1.51
N GLY A 57 -4.57 13.28 0.60
CA GLY A 57 -5.11 12.45 -0.48
C GLY A 57 -4.06 12.09 -1.52
N VAL A 58 -3.27 13.07 -1.94
CA VAL A 58 -2.19 12.87 -2.91
C VAL A 58 -1.10 11.97 -2.35
N ASP A 59 -0.64 12.24 -1.13
CA ASP A 59 0.40 11.42 -0.51
C ASP A 59 -0.10 9.99 -0.23
N GLY A 60 -1.39 9.82 0.12
CA GLY A 60 -2.05 8.51 0.17
C GLY A 60 -2.07 7.80 -1.19
N MET A 61 -2.40 8.52 -2.27
CA MET A 61 -2.37 7.96 -3.62
C MET A 61 -0.96 7.51 -4.03
N VAL A 62 0.07 8.27 -3.67
CA VAL A 62 1.47 7.91 -3.95
C VAL A 62 1.87 6.61 -3.23
N ILE A 63 1.47 6.44 -1.96
CA ILE A 63 1.70 5.19 -1.22
C ILE A 63 0.99 4.01 -1.90
N ASN A 64 -0.28 4.18 -2.28
CA ASN A 64 -1.06 3.13 -2.93
C ASN A 64 -0.52 2.77 -4.32
N LEU A 65 -0.07 3.76 -5.09
CA LEU A 65 0.60 3.59 -6.37
C LEU A 65 1.87 2.75 -6.20
N ALA A 66 2.75 3.13 -5.27
CA ALA A 66 3.99 2.39 -5.01
C ALA A 66 3.71 0.95 -4.55
N THR A 67 2.72 0.78 -3.67
CA THR A 67 2.26 -0.53 -3.18
C THR A 67 1.81 -1.42 -4.33
N LEU A 68 0.91 -0.94 -5.17
CA LEU A 68 0.35 -1.71 -6.28
C LEU A 68 1.39 -1.98 -7.37
N LEU A 69 2.28 -1.01 -7.64
CA LEU A 69 3.38 -1.21 -8.59
C LEU A 69 4.29 -2.34 -8.13
N ALA A 70 4.74 -2.31 -6.88
CA ALA A 70 5.59 -3.36 -6.32
C ALA A 70 4.88 -4.73 -6.35
N ASN A 71 3.62 -4.81 -5.92
CA ASN A 71 2.83 -6.04 -5.98
C ASN A 71 2.66 -6.55 -7.42
N THR A 72 2.50 -5.65 -8.40
CA THR A 72 2.42 -6.03 -9.81
C THR A 72 3.74 -6.59 -10.33
N VAL A 73 4.87 -6.01 -9.91
CA VAL A 73 6.20 -6.49 -10.32
C VAL A 73 6.52 -7.85 -9.69
N THR A 74 6.16 -8.05 -8.42
CA THR A 74 6.43 -9.30 -7.69
C THR A 74 5.41 -10.39 -8.01
N ASN A 75 4.17 -10.03 -8.34
CA ASN A 75 3.09 -10.94 -8.67
C ASN A 75 2.24 -10.46 -9.86
N PRO A 76 2.80 -10.41 -11.08
CA PRO A 76 2.13 -9.83 -12.25
C PRO A 76 0.88 -10.61 -12.71
N PHE A 77 0.84 -11.92 -12.47
CA PHE A 77 -0.18 -12.83 -13.01
C PHE A 77 -0.84 -13.73 -11.96
N ASN A 78 -0.79 -13.35 -10.67
CA ASN A 78 -1.25 -14.19 -9.55
C ASN A 78 -0.55 -15.56 -9.46
N SER A 79 0.71 -15.62 -9.91
CA SER A 79 1.57 -16.80 -9.92
C SER A 79 3.01 -16.48 -9.53
N GLY A 80 3.25 -15.29 -8.96
CA GLY A 80 4.56 -14.80 -8.53
C GLY A 80 4.74 -14.93 -7.02
N TYR A 81 5.26 -13.88 -6.40
CA TYR A 81 5.58 -13.86 -4.97
C TYR A 81 4.42 -13.32 -4.13
N PHE A 82 3.73 -14.21 -3.43
CA PHE A 82 2.66 -13.89 -2.48
C PHE A 82 2.52 -15.01 -1.44
N GLN A 83 1.82 -14.74 -0.34
CA GLN A 83 1.45 -15.74 0.67
C GLN A 83 -0.07 -15.96 0.69
N GLY A 84 -0.51 -17.19 1.00
CA GLY A 84 -1.92 -17.56 1.04
C GLY A 84 -2.48 -17.98 -0.33
N PRO A 85 -3.82 -18.12 -0.46
CA PRO A 85 -4.45 -18.54 -1.71
C PRO A 85 -4.41 -17.41 -2.77
N PRO A 86 -4.31 -17.73 -4.08
CA PRO A 86 -4.30 -16.71 -5.14
C PRO A 86 -5.57 -15.84 -5.21
N THR A 87 -6.67 -16.27 -4.60
CA THR A 87 -7.92 -15.50 -4.50
C THR A 87 -7.91 -14.45 -3.40
N ALA A 88 -6.97 -14.54 -2.45
CA ALA A 88 -6.74 -13.58 -1.38
C ALA A 88 -5.25 -13.53 -1.00
N PRO A 89 -4.38 -13.09 -1.92
CA PRO A 89 -2.94 -13.12 -1.71
C PRO A 89 -2.49 -12.00 -0.76
N LEU A 90 -1.59 -12.34 0.15
CA LEU A 90 -0.81 -11.40 0.92
C LEU A 90 0.47 -11.09 0.13
N GLU A 91 0.52 -9.89 -0.45
CA GLU A 91 1.55 -9.44 -1.38
C GLU A 91 2.73 -8.78 -0.64
N ALA A 92 3.84 -8.57 -1.36
CA ALA A 92 5.12 -8.12 -0.80
C ALA A 92 5.01 -6.86 0.09
N VAL A 93 4.28 -5.84 -0.35
CA VAL A 93 4.18 -4.57 0.40
C VAL A 93 3.15 -4.63 1.53
N SER A 94 2.06 -5.38 1.34
CA SER A 94 0.99 -5.47 2.35
C SER A 94 1.30 -6.47 3.47
N ALA A 95 2.26 -7.38 3.28
CA ALA A 95 2.70 -8.32 4.31
C ALA A 95 3.27 -7.61 5.56
N CYS A 96 3.90 -6.46 5.37
CA CYS A 96 4.61 -5.71 6.41
C CYS A 96 4.25 -4.22 6.39
N THR A 97 2.98 -3.88 6.24
CA THR A 97 2.53 -2.47 6.20
C THR A 97 3.07 -1.68 7.39
N GLY A 98 3.69 -0.54 7.09
CA GLY A 98 4.27 0.35 8.09
C GLY A 98 5.61 -0.10 8.66
N LYS A 99 6.10 -1.31 8.36
CA LYS A 99 7.37 -1.83 8.90
C LYS A 99 8.55 -1.52 7.97
N PHE A 100 9.25 -0.43 8.25
CA PHE A 100 10.44 -0.04 7.49
C PHE A 100 11.71 -0.31 8.29
N GLY A 101 12.26 -1.53 8.17
CA GLY A 101 13.54 -1.93 8.77
C GLY A 101 13.46 -2.87 10.00
N SER A 102 14.62 -3.37 10.42
CA SER A 102 14.77 -4.22 11.62
C SER A 102 14.44 -3.42 12.88
N GLY A 103 13.73 -4.01 13.86
CA GLY A 103 13.41 -3.36 15.13
C GLY A 103 12.15 -2.48 15.13
N PHE A 104 11.35 -2.51 14.07
CA PHE A 104 10.09 -1.77 13.98
C PHE A 104 9.04 -2.24 15.01
N VAL A 105 8.43 -1.29 15.72
CA VAL A 105 7.28 -1.48 16.62
C VAL A 105 6.10 -0.67 16.05
N PRO A 106 4.86 -1.22 15.98
CA PRO A 106 3.71 -0.49 15.47
C PRO A 106 3.50 0.86 16.18
N GLY A 107 3.52 1.96 15.42
CA GLY A 107 3.30 3.32 15.94
C GLY A 107 4.55 4.19 16.11
N LEU A 108 5.75 3.69 15.80
CA LEU A 108 7.00 4.47 15.82
C LEU A 108 7.81 4.22 14.55
N SER A 109 8.33 5.29 13.93
CA SER A 109 9.39 5.18 12.91
C SER A 109 10.70 4.71 13.57
N TRP A 110 11.55 4.01 12.82
CA TRP A 110 12.89 3.62 13.27
C TRP A 110 13.67 4.84 13.81
N SER A 111 13.80 4.93 15.13
CA SER A 111 14.78 5.77 15.80
C SER A 111 16.05 4.94 16.01
N GLY A 112 16.77 4.68 14.92
CA GLY A 112 18.09 4.07 15.04
C GLY A 112 19.00 4.90 15.94
N PRO A 113 19.98 4.28 16.62
CA PRO A 113 20.97 5.05 17.37
C PRO A 113 21.75 5.91 16.38
N GLY A 114 21.67 7.23 16.56
CA GLY A 114 22.54 8.16 15.87
C GLY A 114 24.00 7.76 16.06
N ARG A 115 24.68 7.57 14.93
CA ARG A 115 26.06 8.03 14.77
C ARG A 115 26.06 9.07 13.67
#